data_AF-A0A1V6K401-F1
#
_entry.id   AF-A0A1V6K401-F1
#
_cell.length_a   1.000
_cell.length_b   1.000
_cell.length_c   1.000
_cell.angle_alpha   90.00
_cell.angle_beta   90.00
_cell.angle_gamma   90.00
#
_symmetry.space_group_name_H-M   'P 1'
#
loop_
_entity.id
_entity.type
_entity.pdbx_description
1 polymer ?
#
loop_
_entity_poly.entity_id
_entity_poly.type
_entity_poly.pdbx_seq_one_letter_code
_entity_poly.pdbx_strand_id
1 'polypeptide(L)'
;MREAGLSELFKTEERIRILRYVAGQRTVTATAVVEATGTSKALVSRYLHLLVREEFCTRHGRMYIWQENARSLATKRLLNIDLLRAQVPLPEWARGIGVYGSYAEGTNTAESDIDLWVFVDEYTPKLEICAARIEKTVSVASGTEVHILILTPEKLAELREADTPFYAGLMRWGITIGGASIGND
;
A
#
# COMPACT_ATOMS: atom_id res chain seq x y z
N MET A 1 -23.20 24.19 1.98
CA MET A 1 -22.68 22.93 2.53
C MET A 1 -21.21 22.81 2.14
N ARG A 2 -20.30 22.59 3.09
CA ARG A 2 -18.91 22.23 2.74
C ARG A 2 -18.95 20.85 2.09
N GLU A 3 -18.36 20.68 0.91
CA GLU A 3 -18.01 19.35 0.42
C GLU A 3 -17.11 18.69 1.48
N ALA A 4 -17.38 17.42 1.79
CA ALA A 4 -16.58 16.66 2.74
C ALA A 4 -15.14 16.59 2.22
N GLY A 5 -14.13 16.78 3.08
CA GLY A 5 -12.72 16.79 2.67
C GLY A 5 -12.31 15.56 1.84
N LEU A 6 -12.95 14.41 2.07
CA LEU A 6 -12.75 13.17 1.31
C LEU A 6 -13.17 13.27 -0.17
N SER A 7 -14.31 13.87 -0.50
CA SER A 7 -14.75 13.97 -1.90
C SER A 7 -13.81 14.85 -2.72
N GLU A 8 -13.18 15.84 -2.09
CA GLU A 8 -12.16 16.66 -2.73
C GLU A 8 -10.82 15.94 -2.88
N LEU A 9 -10.41 15.08 -1.93
CA LEU A 9 -9.15 14.34 -2.05
C LEU A 9 -9.15 13.40 -3.27
N PHE A 10 -10.25 12.71 -3.53
CA PHE A 10 -10.34 11.71 -4.59
C PHE A 10 -11.09 12.19 -5.86
N LYS A 11 -11.24 13.51 -6.03
CA LYS A 11 -12.11 14.09 -7.07
C LYS A 11 -11.72 13.74 -8.52
N THR A 12 -10.42 13.58 -8.78
CA THR A 12 -9.86 13.46 -10.13
C THR A 12 -8.61 12.60 -10.12
N GLU A 13 -8.31 11.91 -11.21
CA GLU A 13 -7.09 11.09 -11.37
C GLU A 13 -5.80 11.87 -11.11
N GLU A 14 -5.72 13.15 -11.51
CA GLU A 14 -4.54 13.97 -11.24
C GLU A 14 -4.34 14.22 -9.74
N ARG A 15 -5.43 14.36 -8.97
CA ARG A 15 -5.37 14.53 -7.51
C ARG A 15 -4.96 13.23 -6.83
N ILE A 16 -5.47 12.09 -7.30
CA ILE A 16 -5.07 10.77 -6.81
C ILE A 16 -3.57 10.55 -7.07
N ARG A 17 -3.08 10.90 -8.26
CA ARG A 17 -1.65 10.82 -8.61
C ARG A 17 -0.78 11.70 -7.71
N ILE A 18 -1.18 12.96 -7.49
CA ILE A 18 -0.48 13.84 -6.56
C ILE A 18 -0.50 13.27 -5.15
N LEU A 19 -1.67 12.84 -4.67
CA LEU A 19 -1.83 12.29 -3.33
C LEU A 19 -0.94 11.05 -3.12
N ARG A 20 -0.96 10.10 -4.06
CA ARG A 20 -0.14 8.88 -4.02
C ARG A 20 1.35 9.23 -3.96
N TYR A 21 1.80 10.16 -4.79
CA TYR A 21 3.19 10.63 -4.76
C TYR A 21 3.54 11.28 -3.42
N VAL A 22 2.77 12.28 -2.97
CA VAL A 22 3.04 13.00 -1.72
C VAL A 22 3.02 12.06 -0.50
N ALA A 23 2.05 11.14 -0.46
CA ALA A 23 1.89 10.20 0.65
C ALA A 23 3.04 9.18 0.73
N GLY A 24 3.68 8.83 -0.38
CA GLY A 24 4.86 7.96 -0.42
C GLY A 24 6.16 8.63 0.02
N GLN A 25 6.17 9.96 0.16
CA GLN A 25 7.36 10.72 0.52
C GLN A 25 7.30 11.20 1.97
N ARG A 26 8.44 11.23 2.67
CA ARG A 26 8.52 11.87 3.99
C ARG A 26 8.37 13.39 3.88
N THR A 27 8.96 13.99 2.84
CA THR A 27 8.91 15.43 2.61
C THR A 27 8.98 15.73 1.13
N VAL A 28 8.23 16.74 0.66
CA VAL A 28 8.21 17.16 -0.74
C VAL A 28 8.23 18.68 -0.91
N THR A 29 8.60 19.14 -2.11
CA THR A 29 8.33 20.50 -2.57
C THR A 29 7.27 20.49 -3.65
N ALA A 30 6.59 21.63 -3.87
CA ALA A 30 5.64 21.75 -4.97
C ALA A 30 6.30 21.49 -6.35
N THR A 31 7.56 21.87 -6.53
CA THR A 31 8.32 21.61 -7.76
C THR A 31 8.52 20.12 -7.99
N ALA A 32 8.99 19.39 -6.98
CA ALA A 32 9.19 17.94 -7.07
C ALA A 32 7.88 17.20 -7.38
N VAL A 33 6.75 17.65 -6.81
CA VAL A 33 5.43 17.08 -7.10
C VAL A 33 5.01 17.34 -8.55
N VAL A 34 5.22 18.56 -9.07
CA VAL A 34 4.93 18.88 -10.49
C VAL A 34 5.74 17.98 -11.42
N GLU A 35 7.05 17.86 -11.17
CA GLU A 35 7.97 17.06 -11.98
C GLU A 35 7.59 15.57 -11.97
N ALA A 36 7.34 15.01 -10.78
CA ALA A 36 7.02 13.59 -10.65
C ALA A 36 5.63 13.20 -11.19
N THR A 37 4.66 14.11 -11.12
CA THR A 37 3.26 13.79 -11.48
C THR A 37 2.88 14.24 -12.88
N GLY A 38 3.66 15.13 -13.49
CA GLY A 38 3.35 15.77 -14.78
C GLY A 38 2.16 16.72 -14.74
N THR A 39 1.75 17.16 -13.55
CA THR A 39 0.55 18.01 -13.36
C THR A 39 0.89 19.50 -13.30
N SER A 40 -0.09 20.37 -13.54
CA SER A 40 0.15 21.82 -13.55
C SER A 40 0.54 22.36 -12.17
N LYS A 41 1.45 23.34 -12.14
CA LYS A 41 1.87 24.06 -10.92
C LYS A 41 0.69 24.62 -10.12
N ALA A 42 -0.31 25.15 -10.81
CA ALA A 42 -1.50 25.72 -10.17
C ALA A 42 -2.34 24.64 -9.46
N LEU A 43 -2.52 23.47 -10.09
CA LEU A 43 -3.23 22.34 -9.48
C LEU A 43 -2.46 21.82 -8.25
N VAL A 44 -1.16 21.54 -8.40
CA VAL A 44 -0.31 21.06 -7.30
C VAL A 44 -0.33 22.01 -6.12
N SER A 45 -0.15 23.32 -6.35
CA SER A 45 -0.16 24.29 -5.26
C SER A 45 -1.49 24.30 -4.53
N ARG A 46 -2.63 24.34 -5.24
CA ARG A 46 -3.96 24.28 -4.60
C ARG A 46 -4.17 22.99 -3.83
N TYR A 47 -3.71 21.87 -4.38
CA TYR A 47 -3.91 20.57 -3.76
C TYR A 47 -3.02 20.37 -2.53
N LEU A 48 -1.76 20.81 -2.55
CA LEU A 48 -0.91 20.81 -1.36
C LEU A 48 -1.48 21.71 -0.24
N HIS A 49 -2.09 22.83 -0.59
CA HIS A 49 -2.83 23.65 0.39
C HIS A 49 -4.04 22.92 0.97
N LEU A 50 -4.77 22.15 0.15
CA LEU A 50 -5.85 21.28 0.62
C LEU A 50 -5.30 20.22 1.59
N LEU A 51 -4.20 19.55 1.26
CA LEU A 51 -3.59 18.54 2.14
C LEU A 51 -3.16 19.13 3.49
N VAL A 52 -2.64 20.36 3.51
CA VAL A 52 -2.31 21.05 4.76
C VAL A 52 -3.58 21.40 5.55
N ARG A 53 -4.60 21.92 4.88
CA ARG A 53 -5.88 22.27 5.51
C ARG A 53 -6.58 21.06 6.11
N GLU A 54 -6.48 19.91 5.46
CA GLU A 54 -7.08 18.64 5.87
C GLU A 54 -6.15 17.81 6.78
N GLU A 55 -5.04 18.38 7.24
CA GLU A 55 -4.10 17.78 8.21
C GLU A 55 -3.36 16.53 7.70
N PHE A 56 -3.27 16.33 6.39
CA PHE A 56 -2.42 15.31 5.76
C PHE A 56 -0.96 15.75 5.67
N CYS A 57 -0.71 17.05 5.63
CA CYS A 57 0.63 17.61 5.61
C CYS A 57 0.77 18.79 6.57
N THR A 58 1.98 19.04 7.05
CA THR A 58 2.39 20.35 7.58
C THR A 58 3.27 21.05 6.56
N ARG A 59 3.38 22.38 6.67
CA ARG A 59 4.21 23.19 5.78
C ARG A 59 5.30 23.90 6.57
N HIS A 60 6.55 23.70 6.14
CA HIS A 60 7.73 24.40 6.67
C HIS A 60 8.44 25.10 5.52
N GLY A 61 8.19 26.40 5.37
CA GLY A 61 8.70 27.20 4.25
C GLY A 61 8.18 26.68 2.89
N ARG A 62 9.08 26.08 2.10
CA ARG A 62 8.76 25.48 0.79
C ARG A 62 8.50 23.97 0.85
N MET A 63 8.77 23.35 2.00
CA MET A 63 8.61 21.92 2.21
C MET A 63 7.22 21.60 2.76
N TYR A 64 6.66 20.49 2.30
CA TYR A 64 5.46 19.86 2.83
C TYR A 64 5.85 18.51 3.43
N ILE A 65 5.51 18.29 4.69
CA ILE A 65 5.87 17.09 5.45
C ILE A 65 4.60 16.26 5.64
N TRP A 66 4.60 15.03 5.13
CA TRP A 66 3.48 14.11 5.35
C TRP A 66 3.34 13.82 6.85
N GLN A 67 2.10 13.88 7.34
CA GLN A 67 1.81 13.59 8.75
C GLN A 67 1.22 12.20 8.85
N GLU A 68 1.74 11.37 9.74
CA GLU A 68 1.15 10.07 10.06
C GLU A 68 0.12 10.25 11.18
N ASN A 69 -1.15 10.18 10.81
CA ASN A 69 -2.30 10.23 11.70
C ASN A 69 -3.39 9.27 11.18
N ALA A 70 -4.47 9.08 11.95
CA ALA A 70 -5.50 8.11 11.60
C ALA A 70 -6.08 8.32 10.18
N ARG A 71 -6.30 9.58 9.75
CA ARG A 71 -6.87 9.88 8.43
C ARG A 71 -5.85 9.64 7.31
N SER A 72 -4.62 10.07 7.50
CA SER A 72 -3.57 9.95 6.49
C SER A 72 -3.14 8.50 6.28
N LEU A 73 -3.00 7.72 7.36
CA LEU A 73 -2.73 6.30 7.28
C LEU A 73 -3.87 5.54 6.59
N ALA A 74 -5.13 5.77 6.99
CA ALA A 74 -6.28 5.12 6.35
C ALA A 74 -6.37 5.46 4.84
N THR A 75 -6.12 6.71 4.48
CA THR A 75 -6.10 7.16 3.08
C THR A 75 -4.98 6.47 2.29
N LYS A 76 -3.78 6.39 2.87
CA LYS A 76 -2.64 5.74 2.24
C LYS A 76 -2.83 4.24 2.08
N ARG A 77 -3.43 3.57 3.08
CA ARG A 77 -3.87 2.16 2.95
C ARG A 77 -4.82 1.98 1.77
N LEU A 78 -5.84 2.84 1.64
CA LEU A 78 -6.77 2.75 0.51
C LEU A 78 -6.06 2.91 -0.84
N LEU A 79 -5.13 3.87 -0.94
CA LEU A 79 -4.34 4.09 -2.16
C LEU A 79 -3.45 2.89 -2.50
N ASN A 80 -2.88 2.23 -1.48
CA ASN A 80 -2.08 1.02 -1.64
C ASN A 80 -2.95 -0.16 -2.08
N ILE A 81 -4.12 -0.35 -1.47
CA ILE A 81 -5.07 -1.40 -1.87
C ILE A 81 -5.47 -1.22 -3.34
N ASP A 82 -5.84 0.00 -3.74
CA ASP A 82 -6.20 0.31 -5.12
C ASP A 82 -5.06 0.02 -6.10
N LEU A 83 -3.84 0.45 -5.76
CA LEU A 83 -2.63 0.16 -6.55
C LEU A 83 -2.38 -1.35 -6.69
N LEU A 84 -2.41 -2.08 -5.58
CA LEU A 84 -2.09 -3.50 -5.55
C LEU A 84 -3.17 -4.33 -6.24
N ARG A 85 -4.46 -3.99 -6.11
CA ARG A 85 -5.54 -4.67 -6.85
C ARG A 85 -5.40 -4.55 -8.36
N ALA A 86 -4.80 -3.46 -8.85
CA ALA A 86 -4.53 -3.27 -10.27
C ALA A 86 -3.30 -4.04 -10.79
N GLN A 87 -2.35 -4.37 -9.91
CA GLN A 87 -1.03 -4.89 -10.30
C GLN A 87 -0.76 -6.34 -9.86
N VAL A 88 -1.46 -6.83 -8.83
CA VAL A 88 -1.23 -8.12 -8.21
C VAL A 88 -2.39 -9.07 -8.56
N PRO A 89 -2.23 -9.94 -9.58
CA PRO A 89 -3.24 -10.92 -9.91
C PRO A 89 -3.29 -12.04 -8.86
N LEU A 90 -4.48 -12.59 -8.61
CA LEU A 90 -4.61 -13.84 -7.86
C LEU A 90 -4.08 -15.00 -8.72
N PRO A 91 -3.04 -15.73 -8.27
CA PRO A 91 -2.55 -16.90 -9.00
C PRO A 91 -3.57 -18.04 -8.98
N GLU A 92 -3.71 -18.78 -10.08
CA GLU A 92 -4.69 -19.89 -10.18
C GLU A 92 -4.48 -21.01 -9.16
N TRP A 93 -3.24 -21.19 -8.70
CA TRP A 93 -2.87 -22.19 -7.70
C TRP A 93 -3.06 -21.70 -6.26
N ALA A 94 -3.41 -20.43 -6.07
CA ALA A 94 -3.61 -19.84 -4.76
C ALA A 94 -5.09 -19.77 -4.41
N ARG A 95 -5.41 -20.03 -3.14
CA ARG A 95 -6.73 -19.75 -2.57
C ARG A 95 -6.94 -18.26 -2.39
N GLY A 96 -5.88 -17.55 -2.00
CA GLY A 96 -5.92 -16.13 -1.72
C GLY A 96 -4.56 -15.47 -1.86
N ILE A 97 -4.57 -14.16 -2.06
CA ILE A 97 -3.38 -13.31 -2.06
C ILE A 97 -3.70 -12.02 -1.33
N GLY A 98 -2.71 -11.51 -0.60
CA GLY A 98 -2.85 -10.23 0.05
C GLY A 98 -1.52 -9.60 0.39
N VAL A 99 -1.59 -8.50 1.13
CA VAL A 99 -0.46 -7.67 1.54
C VAL A 99 -0.39 -7.62 3.06
N TYR A 100 0.81 -7.54 3.59
CA TYR A 100 1.08 -7.25 5.00
C TYR A 100 2.17 -6.18 5.12
N GLY A 101 2.63 -5.92 6.35
CA GLY A 101 3.70 -4.95 6.59
C GLY A 101 3.32 -3.51 6.24
N SER A 102 4.31 -2.73 5.81
CA SER A 102 4.20 -1.27 5.71
C SER A 102 3.13 -0.79 4.72
N TYR A 103 2.90 -1.51 3.62
CA TYR A 103 1.86 -1.19 2.64
C TYR A 103 0.46 -1.43 3.23
N ALA A 104 0.28 -2.50 3.99
CA ALA A 104 -0.99 -2.82 4.64
C ALA A 104 -1.30 -1.86 5.80
N GLU A 105 -0.25 -1.37 6.47
CA GLU A 105 -0.35 -0.39 7.55
C GLU A 105 -0.42 1.06 7.06
N GLY A 106 -0.10 1.32 5.79
CA GLY A 106 -0.06 2.68 5.21
C GLY A 106 1.14 3.50 5.65
N THR A 107 2.18 2.86 6.19
CA THR A 107 3.43 3.50 6.65
C THR A 107 4.56 3.43 5.62
N ASN A 108 4.35 2.72 4.51
CA ASN A 108 5.33 2.55 3.42
C ASN A 108 5.89 3.87 2.88
N THR A 109 7.19 3.96 2.66
CA THR A 109 7.81 5.07 1.93
C THR A 109 8.11 4.64 0.49
N ALA A 110 8.61 5.57 -0.33
CA ALA A 110 9.10 5.26 -1.68
C ALA A 110 10.28 4.28 -1.71
N GLU A 111 10.91 4.01 -0.55
CA GLU A 111 12.01 3.06 -0.38
C GLU A 111 11.51 1.72 0.21
N SER A 112 10.21 1.59 0.52
CA SER A 112 9.67 0.37 1.10
C SER A 112 9.37 -0.68 0.04
N ASP A 113 9.74 -1.91 0.34
CA ASP A 113 9.35 -3.11 -0.40
C ASP A 113 7.86 -3.41 -0.19
N ILE A 114 7.30 -4.25 -1.07
CA ILE A 114 5.93 -4.76 -0.98
C ILE A 114 5.98 -6.19 -0.43
N ASP A 115 5.49 -6.36 0.80
CA ASP A 115 5.36 -7.66 1.44
C ASP A 115 3.99 -8.29 1.14
N LEU A 116 3.99 -9.33 0.31
CA LEU A 116 2.78 -10.07 -0.07
C LEU A 116 2.72 -11.41 0.64
N TRP A 117 1.51 -11.87 0.95
CA TRP A 117 1.28 -13.25 1.32
C TRP A 117 0.45 -13.96 0.25
N VAL A 118 0.71 -15.24 0.05
CA VAL A 118 -0.09 -16.12 -0.82
C VAL A 118 -0.56 -17.31 -0.02
N PHE A 119 -1.87 -17.52 0.02
CA PHE A 119 -2.50 -18.60 0.77
C PHE A 119 -2.81 -19.79 -0.13
N VAL A 120 -2.34 -20.97 0.26
CA VAL A 120 -2.52 -22.25 -0.46
C VAL A 120 -2.97 -23.33 0.50
N ASP A 121 -3.54 -24.42 -0.03
CA ASP A 121 -3.93 -25.58 0.79
C ASP A 121 -2.71 -26.31 1.36
N GLU A 122 -1.73 -26.64 0.50
CA GLU A 122 -0.56 -27.44 0.88
C GLU A 122 0.72 -26.86 0.27
N TYR A 123 1.81 -26.93 1.04
CA TYR A 123 3.11 -26.49 0.57
C TYR A 123 3.74 -27.52 -0.37
N THR A 124 4.29 -27.06 -1.49
CA THR A 124 5.19 -27.86 -2.34
C THR A 124 6.41 -27.03 -2.73
N PRO A 125 7.61 -27.63 -2.89
CA PRO A 125 8.81 -26.90 -3.31
C PRO A 125 8.66 -26.16 -4.66
N LYS A 126 7.74 -26.61 -5.52
CA LYS A 126 7.43 -25.94 -6.79
C LYS A 126 6.81 -24.56 -6.58
N LEU A 127 6.10 -24.34 -5.47
CA LEU A 127 5.48 -23.06 -5.16
C LEU A 127 6.51 -21.94 -4.98
N GLU A 128 7.72 -22.23 -4.51
CA GLU A 128 8.80 -21.25 -4.42
C GLU A 128 9.15 -20.67 -5.80
N ILE A 129 9.23 -21.54 -6.82
CA ILE A 129 9.49 -21.12 -8.20
C ILE A 129 8.31 -20.29 -8.74
N CYS A 130 7.08 -20.67 -8.38
CA CYS A 130 5.88 -19.93 -8.76
C CYS A 130 5.81 -18.55 -8.08
N ALA A 131 6.13 -18.47 -6.79
CA ALA A 131 6.19 -17.23 -6.02
C ALA A 131 7.25 -16.28 -6.59
N ALA A 132 8.48 -16.76 -6.82
CA ALA A 132 9.56 -15.97 -7.40
C ALA A 132 9.20 -15.38 -8.78
N ARG A 133 8.40 -16.11 -9.59
CA ARG A 133 7.89 -15.59 -10.87
C ARG A 133 6.89 -14.45 -10.66
N ILE A 134 6.04 -14.53 -9.65
CA ILE A 134 5.09 -13.47 -9.29
C ILE A 134 5.86 -12.27 -8.75
N GLU A 135 6.78 -12.45 -7.79
CA GLU A 135 7.64 -11.40 -7.26
C GLU A 135 8.30 -10.60 -8.39
N LYS A 136 8.96 -11.29 -9.32
CA LYS A 136 9.60 -10.64 -10.47
C LYS A 136 8.61 -9.88 -11.35
N THR A 137 7.44 -10.47 -11.63
CA THR A 137 6.44 -9.86 -12.50
C THR A 137 5.85 -8.60 -11.87
N VAL A 138 5.45 -8.69 -10.60
CA VAL A 138 4.90 -7.57 -9.85
C VAL A 138 5.96 -6.50 -9.64
N SER A 139 7.20 -6.88 -9.30
CA SER A 139 8.29 -5.90 -9.09
C SER A 139 8.59 -5.07 -10.33
N VAL A 140 8.56 -5.70 -11.51
CA VAL A 140 8.74 -4.98 -12.79
C VAL A 140 7.55 -4.06 -13.07
N ALA A 141 6.33 -4.51 -12.78
CA ALA A 141 5.12 -3.73 -13.04
C ALA A 141 4.94 -2.54 -12.07
N SER A 142 5.31 -2.72 -10.81
CA SER A 142 5.22 -1.69 -9.76
C SER A 142 6.43 -0.76 -9.73
N GLY A 143 7.60 -1.24 -10.17
CA GLY A 143 8.88 -0.57 -9.96
C GLY A 143 9.37 -0.64 -8.51
N THR A 144 8.86 -1.58 -7.72
CA THR A 144 9.16 -1.75 -6.29
C THR A 144 9.48 -3.21 -6.02
N GLU A 145 10.47 -3.49 -5.17
CA GLU A 145 10.81 -4.87 -4.79
C GLU A 145 9.63 -5.53 -4.06
N VAL A 146 9.42 -6.82 -4.34
CA VAL A 146 8.30 -7.60 -3.83
C VAL A 146 8.84 -8.87 -3.20
N HIS A 147 8.40 -9.14 -1.96
CA HIS A 147 8.67 -10.39 -1.24
C HIS A 147 7.36 -11.14 -1.02
N ILE A 148 7.33 -12.44 -1.28
CA ILE A 148 6.17 -13.29 -1.06
C ILE A 148 6.40 -14.27 0.08
N LEU A 149 5.49 -14.24 1.05
CA LEU A 149 5.34 -15.27 2.07
C LEU A 149 4.27 -16.28 1.64
N ILE A 150 4.66 -17.54 1.45
CA ILE A 150 3.72 -18.64 1.21
C ILE A 150 3.14 -19.10 2.54
N LEU A 151 1.80 -19.10 2.64
CA LEU A 151 1.06 -19.51 3.82
C LEU A 151 0.19 -20.72 3.52
N THR A 152 0.22 -21.69 4.43
CA THR A 152 -0.73 -22.80 4.50
C THR A 152 -1.46 -22.75 5.85
N PRO A 153 -2.57 -23.49 6.03
CA PRO A 153 -3.21 -23.61 7.35
C PRO A 153 -2.24 -24.07 8.44
N GLU A 154 -1.38 -25.04 8.13
CA GLU A 154 -0.35 -25.54 9.04
C GLU A 154 0.67 -24.44 9.36
N LYS A 155 1.10 -23.69 8.35
CA LYS A 155 2.08 -22.60 8.56
C LYS A 155 1.52 -21.49 9.44
N LEU A 156 0.24 -21.15 9.27
CA LEU A 156 -0.43 -20.18 10.13
C LEU A 156 -0.53 -20.68 11.59
N ALA A 157 -0.82 -21.97 11.79
CA ALA A 157 -0.83 -22.57 13.12
C ALA A 157 0.58 -22.57 13.76
N GLU A 158 1.62 -22.88 12.99
CA GLU A 158 3.01 -22.78 13.43
C GLU A 158 3.38 -21.35 13.82
N LEU A 159 3.09 -20.36 12.97
CA LEU A 159 3.42 -18.95 13.23
C LEU A 159 2.73 -18.44 14.49
N ARG A 160 1.49 -18.87 14.75
CA ARG A 160 0.76 -18.49 15.96
C ARG A 160 1.51 -18.88 17.25
N GLU A 161 2.11 -20.06 17.27
CA GLU A 161 2.83 -20.60 18.44
C GLU A 161 4.30 -20.15 18.47
N ALA A 162 4.98 -20.13 17.32
CA ALA A 162 6.41 -19.89 17.22
C ALA A 162 6.80 -18.41 17.07
N ASP A 163 5.94 -17.59 16.48
CA ASP A 163 6.13 -16.14 16.29
C ASP A 163 4.81 -15.38 16.45
N THR A 164 4.29 -15.41 17.67
CA THR A 164 3.03 -14.75 18.02
C THR A 164 2.99 -13.27 17.65
N PRO A 165 4.05 -12.45 17.83
CA PRO A 165 4.05 -11.06 17.38
C PRO A 165 3.85 -10.90 15.87
N PHE A 166 4.55 -11.68 15.05
CA PHE A 166 4.38 -11.65 13.60
C PHE A 166 2.99 -12.12 13.19
N TYR A 167 2.52 -13.25 13.74
CA TYR A 167 1.17 -13.76 13.47
C TYR A 167 0.09 -12.74 13.84
N ALA A 168 0.18 -12.12 15.02
CA ALA A 168 -0.77 -11.11 15.45
C ALA A 168 -0.75 -9.87 14.56
N GLY A 169 0.42 -9.45 14.07
CA GLY A 169 0.56 -8.37 13.10
C GLY A 169 -0.10 -8.73 11.75
N LEU A 170 0.19 -9.92 11.23
CA LEU A 170 -0.39 -10.44 10.00
C LEU A 170 -1.92 -10.53 10.07
N MET A 171 -2.49 -11.02 11.18
CA MET A 171 -3.94 -11.12 11.37
C MET A 171 -4.60 -9.75 11.58
N ARG A 172 -3.92 -8.80 12.22
CA ARG A 172 -4.48 -7.48 12.53
C ARG A 172 -4.46 -6.55 11.32
N TRP A 173 -3.37 -6.56 10.57
CA TRP A 173 -3.11 -5.57 9.53
C TRP A 173 -3.08 -6.16 8.13
N GLY A 174 -2.97 -7.48 7.98
CA GLY A 174 -3.01 -8.13 6.68
C GLY A 174 -4.30 -7.80 5.93
N ILE A 175 -4.18 -7.48 4.65
CA ILE A 175 -5.31 -7.15 3.79
C ILE A 175 -5.36 -8.13 2.63
N THR A 176 -6.49 -8.80 2.47
CA THR A 176 -6.77 -9.64 1.31
C THR A 176 -7.00 -8.77 0.08
N ILE A 177 -6.24 -9.02 -0.98
CA ILE A 177 -6.33 -8.31 -2.26
C ILE A 177 -7.23 -9.11 -3.22
N GLY A 178 -7.19 -10.44 -3.15
CA GLY A 178 -8.07 -11.34 -3.91
C GLY A 178 -8.15 -12.75 -3.33
N GLY A 179 -9.26 -13.44 -3.59
CA GLY A 179 -9.50 -14.79 -3.12
C GLY A 179 -9.85 -14.87 -1.63
N ALA A 180 -9.48 -15.98 -1.00
CA ALA A 180 -9.74 -16.28 0.40
C ALA A 180 -8.89 -15.43 1.37
N SER A 181 -9.49 -15.08 2.50
CA SER A 181 -8.80 -14.44 3.63
C SER A 181 -7.99 -15.47 4.43
N ILE A 182 -6.89 -15.01 5.04
CA ILE A 182 -6.10 -15.78 6.02
C ILE A 182 -6.59 -15.58 7.47
N GLY A 183 -7.45 -14.58 7.71
CA GLY A 183 -8.14 -14.40 8.99
C GLY A 183 -9.33 -15.36 9.08
N ASN A 184 -9.48 -16.01 10.24
CA ASN A 184 -10.64 -16.86 10.52
C ASN A 184 -11.93 -16.02 10.41
N ASP A 185 -12.89 -16.50 9.61
CA ASP A 185 -14.28 -16.02 9.63
C ASP A 185 -14.92 -16.17 11.02
#